data_AF-A0A8K0Y412-F1
#
_entry.id   AF-A0A8K0Y412-F1
#
_cell.length_a   1.000
_cell.length_b   1.000
_cell.length_c   1.000
_cell.angle_alpha   90.00
_cell.angle_beta   90.00
_cell.angle_gamma   90.00
#
_symmetry.space_group_name_H-M   'P 1'
#
loop_
_entity.id
_entity.type
_entity.pdbx_description
1 polymer ?
#
loop_
_entity_poly.entity_id
_entity_poly.type
_entity_poly.pdbx_seq_one_letter_code
_entity_poly.pdbx_strand_id
1 'polypeptide(L)'
;MQQCDFCGSGFGDHTCYFCDKHCCNACMTDDRTRCKKCYISKRKLGWRVFKRNKIILGFIAFVWAYTVFPVPLIKGIDPTFYWVCFGVAVTIMIPIGFAMFFWSREPPVSDLK
;
A
#
# COMPACT_ATOMS: atom_id res chain seq x y z
N MET A 1 3.70 -28.48 -1.06
CA MET A 1 5.01 -27.82 -0.93
C MET A 1 5.33 -27.16 -2.25
N GLN A 2 5.65 -25.87 -2.23
CA GLN A 2 5.96 -25.12 -3.46
C GLN A 2 7.48 -25.07 -3.65
N GLN A 3 7.90 -25.10 -4.91
CA GLN A 3 9.33 -25.05 -5.24
C GLN A 3 9.83 -23.60 -5.13
N CYS A 4 11.03 -23.43 -4.59
CA CYS A 4 11.68 -22.13 -4.51
C CYS A 4 12.09 -21.65 -5.90
N ASP A 5 11.66 -20.45 -6.30
CA ASP A 5 11.92 -19.85 -7.62
C ASP A 5 13.39 -19.45 -7.85
N PHE A 6 14.22 -19.54 -6.81
CA PHE A 6 15.62 -19.08 -6.84
C PHE A 6 16.62 -20.21 -6.83
N CYS A 7 16.44 -21.20 -5.95
CA CYS A 7 17.34 -22.34 -5.80
C CYS A 7 16.74 -23.68 -6.23
N GLY A 8 15.45 -23.72 -6.58
CA GLY A 8 14.78 -24.96 -6.99
C GLY A 8 14.51 -25.95 -5.86
N SER A 9 14.74 -25.58 -4.60
CA SER A 9 14.45 -26.47 -3.46
C SER A 9 12.95 -26.65 -3.24
N GLY A 10 12.53 -27.77 -2.66
CA GLY A 10 11.11 -28.04 -2.32
C GLY A 10 10.59 -27.27 -1.10
N PHE A 11 11.34 -26.30 -0.58
CA PHE A 11 11.06 -25.57 0.67
C PHE A 11 10.67 -24.10 0.40
N GLY A 12 9.89 -23.84 -0.64
CA GLY A 12 9.41 -22.50 -1.02
C GLY A 12 8.25 -22.01 -0.16
N ASP A 13 8.43 -21.97 1.16
CA ASP A 13 7.34 -21.74 2.12
C ASP A 13 6.95 -20.26 2.27
N HIS A 14 7.83 -19.33 1.88
CA HIS A 14 7.62 -17.89 2.03
C HIS A 14 7.39 -17.18 0.70
N THR A 15 6.53 -16.16 0.71
CA THR A 15 6.31 -15.32 -0.47
C THR A 15 7.00 -13.97 -0.33
N CYS A 16 7.79 -13.59 -1.32
CA CYS A 16 8.45 -12.29 -1.31
C CYS A 16 7.46 -11.17 -1.65
N TYR A 17 7.30 -10.19 -0.75
CA TYR A 17 6.38 -9.06 -0.91
C TYR A 17 6.58 -8.26 -2.22
N PHE A 18 7.82 -8.11 -2.69
CA PHE A 18 8.16 -7.23 -3.82
C PHE A 18 8.08 -7.89 -5.19
N CYS A 19 8.17 -9.22 -5.27
CA CYS A 19 8.14 -9.94 -6.53
C CYS A 19 7.05 -11.01 -6.61
N ASP A 20 6.32 -11.26 -5.52
CA ASP A 20 5.28 -12.29 -5.39
C ASP A 20 5.80 -13.69 -5.82
N LYS A 21 7.09 -13.98 -5.58
CA LYS A 21 7.75 -15.27 -5.86
C LYS A 21 7.96 -16.08 -4.59
N HIS A 22 7.99 -17.41 -4.73
CA HIS A 22 8.22 -18.34 -3.62
C HIS A 22 9.71 -18.46 -3.30
N CYS A 23 10.05 -18.32 -2.01
CA CYS A 23 11.40 -18.29 -1.47
C CYS A 23 11.52 -19.26 -0.31
N CYS A 24 12.68 -19.93 -0.21
CA CYS A 24 13.08 -20.62 1.01
C CYS A 24 13.76 -19.66 2.00
N ASN A 25 13.87 -20.07 3.26
CA ASN A 25 14.53 -19.28 4.33
C ASN A 25 15.96 -18.85 3.95
N ALA A 26 16.71 -19.68 3.22
CA ALA A 26 18.08 -19.34 2.80
C ALA A 26 18.14 -18.23 1.73
N CYS A 27 17.11 -18.09 0.88
CA CYS A 27 17.04 -17.08 -0.18
C CYS A 27 16.30 -15.80 0.24
N MET A 28 15.61 -15.85 1.39
CA MET A 28 14.96 -14.71 2.04
C MET A 28 16.00 -13.83 2.78
N THR A 29 15.69 -12.56 3.01
CA THR A 29 16.38 -11.75 4.01
C THR A 29 15.94 -12.12 5.42
N ASP A 30 16.73 -11.80 6.43
CA ASP A 30 16.43 -12.12 7.84
C ASP A 30 15.11 -11.50 8.31
N ASP A 31 14.78 -10.29 7.84
CA ASP A 31 13.52 -9.60 8.12
C ASP A 31 12.26 -10.31 7.57
N ARG A 32 12.41 -11.39 6.77
CA ARG A 32 11.33 -12.09 6.06
C ARG A 32 10.40 -11.19 5.22
N THR A 33 10.85 -9.99 4.86
CA THR A 33 10.07 -9.06 4.02
C THR A 33 10.35 -9.25 2.53
N ARG A 34 11.58 -9.66 2.18
CA ARG A 34 12.04 -9.65 0.79
C ARG A 34 13.05 -10.75 0.48
N CYS A 35 13.18 -11.03 -0.81
CA CYS A 35 14.19 -11.92 -1.36
C CYS A 35 15.56 -11.21 -1.43
N LYS A 36 16.68 -11.94 -1.30
CA LYS A 36 18.04 -11.35 -1.42
C LYS A 36 18.25 -10.57 -2.73
N LYS A 37 17.74 -11.11 -3.85
CA LYS A 37 17.80 -10.43 -5.17
C LYS A 37 17.05 -9.10 -5.16
N CYS A 38 15.90 -9.06 -4.50
CA CYS A 38 15.03 -7.89 -4.36
C CYS A 38 15.67 -6.82 -3.46
N TYR A 39 16.41 -7.26 -2.44
CA TYR A 39 17.17 -6.42 -1.53
C TYR A 39 18.33 -5.71 -2.25
N ILE A 40 19.12 -6.47 -3.02
CA ILE A 40 20.24 -5.92 -3.81
C ILE A 40 19.72 -4.95 -4.88
N SER A 41 18.65 -5.31 -5.58
CA SER A 41 18.08 -4.46 -6.63
C SER A 41 17.27 -3.27 -6.11
N LYS A 42 17.16 -3.09 -4.78
CA LYS A 42 16.35 -2.06 -4.11
C LYS A 42 14.95 -1.89 -4.74
N ARG A 43 14.29 -3.02 -5.07
CA ARG A 43 12.99 -3.00 -5.77
C ARG A 43 11.93 -2.37 -4.87
N LYS A 44 11.11 -1.49 -5.45
CA LYS A 44 9.92 -0.89 -4.80
C LYS A 44 8.66 -1.46 -5.45
N LEU A 45 7.55 -1.52 -4.71
CA LEU A 45 6.27 -1.99 -5.29
C LEU A 45 5.70 -1.02 -6.33
N GLY A 46 5.94 0.28 -6.19
CA GLY A 46 5.39 1.32 -7.06
C GLY A 46 3.86 1.24 -7.13
N TRP A 47 3.31 1.10 -8.34
CA TRP A 47 1.86 1.02 -8.57
C TRP A 47 1.18 -0.21 -7.97
N ARG A 48 1.96 -1.25 -7.64
CA ARG A 48 1.42 -2.50 -7.08
C ARG A 48 0.85 -2.29 -5.67
N VAL A 49 1.31 -1.29 -4.92
CA VAL A 49 0.75 -0.96 -3.59
C VAL A 49 -0.73 -0.61 -3.71
N PHE A 50 -1.10 0.19 -4.71
CA PHE A 50 -2.50 0.56 -4.94
C PHE A 50 -3.38 -0.65 -5.29
N LYS A 51 -2.85 -1.61 -6.06
CA LYS A 51 -3.58 -2.83 -6.41
C LYS A 51 -3.79 -3.76 -5.21
N ARG A 52 -2.78 -3.92 -4.34
CA ARG A 52 -2.88 -4.71 -3.10
C ARG A 52 -3.87 -4.07 -2.13
N ASN A 53 -3.79 -2.76 -1.94
CA ASN A 53 -4.57 -2.04 -0.95
C ASN A 53 -5.87 -1.45 -1.51
N LYS A 54 -6.36 -1.95 -2.65
CA LYS A 54 -7.53 -1.40 -3.36
C LYS A 54 -8.79 -1.31 -2.50
N ILE A 55 -8.97 -2.26 -1.57
CA ILE A 55 -10.12 -2.30 -0.67
C ILE A 55 -10.03 -1.15 0.34
N ILE A 56 -8.87 -0.98 0.98
CA ILE A 56 -8.62 0.09 1.95
C ILE A 56 -8.72 1.46 1.27
N LEU A 57 -8.10 1.61 0.10
CA LEU A 57 -8.18 2.85 -0.67
C LEU A 57 -9.62 3.16 -1.13
N GLY A 58 -10.37 2.14 -1.54
CA GLY A 58 -11.78 2.28 -1.90
C GLY A 58 -12.62 2.75 -0.70
N PHE A 59 -12.39 2.16 0.48
CA PHE A 59 -13.05 2.59 1.72
C PHE A 59 -12.69 4.03 2.10
N ILE A 60 -11.41 4.40 2.03
CA ILE A 60 -10.95 5.77 2.28
C ILE A 60 -11.58 6.75 1.29
N ALA A 61 -11.61 6.42 -0.01
CA ALA A 61 -12.21 7.27 -1.02
C ALA A 61 -13.72 7.41 -0.82
N PHE A 62 -14.41 6.35 -0.39
CA PHE A 62 -15.82 6.38 -0.06
C PHE A 62 -16.10 7.29 1.14
N VAL A 63 -15.36 7.13 2.23
CA VAL A 63 -15.50 7.99 3.42
C VAL A 63 -15.17 9.44 3.08
N TRP A 64 -14.12 9.68 2.29
CA TRP A 64 -13.76 11.02 1.82
C TRP A 64 -14.86 11.63 0.96
N ALA A 65 -15.44 10.89 0.01
CA ALA A 65 -16.55 11.38 -0.79
C ALA A 65 -17.77 11.68 0.09
N TYR A 66 -18.08 10.83 1.06
CA TYR A 66 -19.17 11.07 2.00
C TYR A 66 -18.98 12.31 2.87
N THR A 67 -17.76 12.63 3.29
CA THR A 67 -17.50 13.82 4.12
C THR A 67 -17.42 15.11 3.31
N VAL A 68 -16.97 15.04 2.05
CA VAL A 68 -16.73 16.22 1.21
C VAL A 68 -17.92 16.56 0.32
N PHE A 69 -18.58 15.56 -0.26
CA PHE A 69 -19.65 15.74 -1.25
C PHE A 69 -20.99 16.31 -0.74
N PRO A 70 -21.41 16.17 0.54
CA PRO A 70 -22.65 16.81 0.98
C PRO A 70 -22.50 18.34 1.11
N VAL A 71 -21.27 18.85 1.24
CA VAL A 71 -21.03 20.28 1.47
C VAL A 71 -21.33 21.14 0.23
N PRO A 72 -20.81 20.86 -0.99
CA PRO A 72 -21.07 21.58 -2.24
C PRO A 72 -22.53 21.77 -2.66
N LEU A 73 -23.44 20.93 -2.16
CA LEU A 73 -24.82 20.85 -2.67
C LEU A 73 -25.85 21.58 -1.79
N ILE A 74 -25.44 22.09 -0.63
CA ILE A 74 -26.33 22.81 0.29
C ILE A 74 -26.44 24.27 -0.14
N LYS A 75 -27.56 24.61 -0.77
CA LYS A 75 -27.86 25.99 -1.21
C LYS A 75 -27.97 26.92 0.01
N GLY A 76 -27.30 28.07 -0.05
CA GLY A 76 -27.36 29.12 0.99
C GLY A 76 -26.18 29.17 1.96
N ILE A 77 -25.18 28.29 1.82
CA ILE A 77 -23.93 28.35 2.60
C ILE A 77 -22.94 29.35 1.98
N ASP A 78 -22.17 30.01 2.85
CA ASP A 78 -21.13 30.98 2.47
C ASP A 78 -20.05 30.34 1.56
N PRO A 79 -19.68 30.96 0.42
CA PRO A 79 -18.62 30.49 -0.47
C PRO A 79 -17.30 30.15 0.24
N THR A 80 -16.98 30.87 1.31
CA THR A 80 -15.77 30.69 2.10
C THR A 80 -15.74 29.32 2.79
N PHE A 81 -16.90 28.85 3.26
CA PHE A 81 -17.02 27.55 3.91
C PHE A 81 -16.62 26.40 2.97
N TYR A 82 -16.97 26.47 1.68
CA TYR A 82 -16.59 25.46 0.69
C TYR A 82 -15.08 25.37 0.51
N TRP A 83 -14.39 26.52 0.42
CA TRP A 83 -12.94 26.56 0.28
C TRP A 83 -12.22 26.01 1.51
N VAL A 84 -12.74 26.28 2.71
CA VAL A 84 -12.22 25.72 3.96
C VAL A 84 -12.41 24.21 4.00
N CYS A 85 -13.62 23.71 3.72
CA CYS A 85 -13.89 22.27 3.67
C CYS A 85 -13.03 21.54 2.62
N PHE A 86 -12.86 22.14 1.43
CA PHE A 86 -11.98 21.61 0.40
C PHE A 86 -10.52 21.57 0.85
N GLY A 87 -10.03 22.63 1.50
CA GLY A 87 -8.67 22.68 2.04
C GLY A 87 -8.39 21.58 3.07
N VAL A 88 -9.34 21.36 3.99
CA VAL A 88 -9.27 20.27 4.98
C VAL A 88 -9.31 18.90 4.28
N ALA A 89 -10.19 18.72 3.30
CA ALA A 89 -10.32 17.49 2.53
C ALA A 89 -9.02 17.08 1.82
N VAL A 90 -8.30 18.06 1.25
CA VAL A 90 -7.00 17.82 0.61
C VAL A 90 -5.92 17.49 1.65
N THR A 91 -5.94 18.18 2.79
CA THR A 91 -4.93 18.01 3.85
C THR A 91 -5.00 16.60 4.47
N ILE A 92 -6.20 16.04 4.63
CA ILE A 92 -6.39 14.66 5.11
C ILE A 92 -5.80 13.61 4.15
N MET A 93 -5.68 13.92 2.85
CA MET A 93 -5.07 13.01 1.87
C MET A 93 -3.54 12.91 2.00
N ILE A 94 -2.89 13.88 2.64
CA ILE A 94 -1.43 13.91 2.83
C ILE A 94 -0.92 12.69 3.62
N PRO A 95 -1.41 12.38 4.83
CA PRO A 95 -0.95 11.20 5.58
C PRO A 95 -1.23 9.89 4.84
N ILE A 96 -2.32 9.80 4.07
CA ILE A 96 -2.63 8.64 3.23
C ILE A 96 -1.56 8.45 2.15
N GLY A 97 -1.15 9.55 1.50
CA GLY A 97 -0.06 9.54 0.52
C GLY A 97 1.27 9.07 1.12
N PHE A 98 1.62 9.57 2.31
CA PHE A 98 2.82 9.13 3.02
C PHE A 98 2.76 7.64 3.40
N ALA A 99 1.63 7.17 3.94
CA ALA A 99 1.45 5.76 4.29
C ALA A 99 1.68 4.86 3.07
N MET A 100 1.11 5.21 1.92
CA MET A 100 1.30 4.47 0.66
C MET A 100 2.75 4.50 0.17
N PHE A 101 3.45 5.62 0.34
CA PHE A 101 4.86 5.75 -0.01
C PHE A 101 5.75 4.89 0.87
N PHE A 102 5.51 4.86 2.19
CA PHE A 102 6.26 4.00 3.11
C PHE A 102 5.95 2.52 2.86
N TRP A 103 4.68 2.13 2.68
CA TRP A 103 4.30 0.76 2.31
C TRP A 103 4.89 0.27 0.97
N SER A 104 5.28 1.19 0.09
CA SER A 104 5.98 0.84 -1.16
C SER A 104 7.44 0.42 -0.95
N ARG A 105 8.06 0.85 0.16
CA ARG A 105 9.45 0.56 0.52
C ARG A 105 9.58 -0.48 1.63
N GLU A 106 8.68 -0.43 2.60
CA GLU A 106 8.69 -1.21 3.82
C GLU A 106 7.29 -1.78 4.03
N PRO A 107 7.08 -3.07 3.74
CA PRO A 107 5.79 -3.71 3.97
C PRO A 107 5.44 -3.71 5.46
N PRO A 108 4.15 -3.57 5.80
CA PRO A 108 3.69 -3.87 7.14
C PRO A 108 3.79 -5.39 7.37
N VAL A 109 3.99 -5.80 8.62
CA VAL A 109 4.11 -7.22 8.99
C VAL A 109 2.83 -8.01 8.62
N SER A 110 1.68 -7.35 8.61
CA SER A 110 0.39 -7.93 8.21
C SER A 110 0.35 -8.46 6.77
N ASP A 111 1.25 -7.98 5.90
CA ASP A 111 1.29 -8.35 4.48
C ASP A 111 2.28 -9.48 4.17
N LEU A 112 2.99 -9.97 5.19
CA LEU A 112 3.92 -11.10 5.09
C LEU A 112 3.12 -12.40 5.25
N LYS A 113 3.22 -13.28 4.26
CA LYS A 113 2.61 -14.62 4.23
C LYS A 113 3.69 -15.68 4.08
#